data_AF-A0A1G7NGW3-F1
#
_entry.id   AF-A0A1G7NGW3-F1
#
_cell.length_a   1.000
_cell.length_b   1.000
_cell.length_c   1.000
_cell.angle_alpha   90.00
_cell.angle_beta   90.00
_cell.angle_gamma   90.00
#
_symmetry.space_group_name_H-M   'P 1'
#
loop_
_entity.id
_entity.type
_entity.pdbx_description
1 polymer ?
#
loop_
_entity_poly.entity_id
_entity_poly.type
_entity_poly.pdbx_seq_one_letter_code
_entity_poly.pdbx_strand_id
1 'polypeptide(L)'
;AAFLHRLIEKHDVADTEFLVDAGGYLTALARHELSGQLDYQIRNHIEKWFQTVTMRIDRFHSFWRGSQTSAKQWLRRFRHHYNHERPNQALDGQTPAEQIQN
;
A
#
# COMPACT_ATOMS: atom_id res chain seq x y z
N ALA A 1 10.00 11.62 -4.93
CA ALA A 1 9.22 12.69 -5.61
C ALA A 1 8.01 12.12 -6.36
N ALA A 2 8.18 11.30 -7.41
CA ALA A 2 7.05 10.89 -8.26
C ALA A 2 5.95 10.02 -7.57
N PHE A 3 6.28 9.25 -6.53
CA PHE A 3 5.29 8.45 -5.81
C PHE A 3 4.35 9.32 -4.96
N LEU A 4 4.90 10.15 -4.06
CA LEU A 4 4.12 11.01 -3.17
C LEU A 4 3.26 12.00 -3.97
N HIS A 5 3.80 12.55 -5.06
CA HIS A 5 3.04 13.43 -5.93
C HIS A 5 1.79 12.75 -6.51
N ARG A 6 1.93 11.54 -7.07
CA ARG A 6 0.79 10.75 -7.58
C ARG A 6 -0.17 10.31 -6.49
N LEU A 7 0.32 10.14 -5.26
CA LEU A 7 -0.52 9.79 -4.11
C LEU A 7 -1.46 10.95 -3.79
N ILE A 8 -0.93 12.17 -3.72
CA ILE A 8 -1.69 13.41 -3.49
C ILE A 8 -2.69 13.67 -4.63
N GLU A 9 -2.30 13.47 -5.89
CA GLU A 9 -3.21 13.67 -7.03
C GLU A 9 -4.41 12.71 -7.02
N LYS A 10 -4.25 11.52 -6.43
CA LYS A 10 -5.22 10.44 -6.53
C LYS A 10 -6.11 10.32 -5.29
N HIS A 11 -5.63 10.77 -4.14
CA HIS A 11 -6.27 10.60 -2.85
C HIS A 11 -6.29 11.91 -2.11
N ASP A 12 -7.42 12.23 -1.47
CA ASP A 12 -7.48 13.35 -0.54
C ASP A 12 -6.75 12.97 0.75
N VAL A 13 -5.54 13.51 0.90
CA VAL A 13 -4.62 13.20 2.01
C VAL A 13 -4.15 14.46 2.73
N ALA A 14 -4.80 15.60 2.50
CA ALA A 14 -4.39 16.89 3.06
C ALA A 14 -4.37 16.86 4.59
N ASP A 15 -5.42 16.28 5.20
CA ASP A 15 -5.57 16.17 6.65
C ASP A 15 -5.11 14.80 7.21
N THR A 16 -4.33 14.04 6.42
CA THR A 16 -3.87 12.69 6.81
C THR A 16 -2.48 12.73 7.44
N GLU A 17 -2.29 11.98 8.52
CA GLU A 17 -0.98 11.74 9.11
C GLU A 17 -0.35 10.43 8.60
N PHE A 18 0.81 10.53 7.97
CA PHE A 18 1.53 9.38 7.43
C PHE A 18 2.44 8.74 8.48
N LEU A 19 2.25 7.44 8.69
CA LEU A 19 3.13 6.65 9.54
C LEU A 19 4.26 6.06 8.68
N VAL A 20 5.50 6.44 8.98
CA VAL A 20 6.69 6.03 8.21
C VAL A 20 7.81 5.58 9.13
N ASP A 21 8.70 4.74 8.60
CA ASP A 21 9.96 4.41 9.27
C ASP A 21 10.96 5.59 9.25
N ALA A 22 12.04 5.46 10.02
CA ALA A 22 13.20 6.34 9.92
C ALA A 22 13.88 6.24 8.53
N GLY A 23 14.91 7.06 8.29
CA GLY A 23 15.67 7.03 7.03
C GLY A 23 15.26 8.09 6.00
N GLY A 24 14.81 9.26 6.47
CA GLY A 24 14.58 10.43 5.61
C GLY A 24 13.17 10.53 5.01
N TYR A 25 12.28 9.59 5.31
CA TYR A 25 10.87 9.64 4.85
C TYR A 25 10.12 10.84 5.41
N LEU A 26 10.32 11.20 6.68
CA LEU A 26 9.74 12.42 7.26
C LEU A 26 10.16 13.68 6.49
N THR A 27 11.42 13.76 6.07
CA THR A 27 11.90 14.87 5.24
C THR A 27 11.26 14.86 3.85
N ALA A 28 11.00 13.68 3.28
CA ALA A 28 10.29 13.56 2.01
C ALA A 28 8.82 13.99 2.11
N LEU A 29 8.14 13.67 3.21
CA LEU A 29 6.78 14.13 3.49
C LEU A 29 6.72 15.65 3.69
N ALA A 30 7.62 16.20 4.50
CA ALA A 30 7.69 17.65 4.77
C ALA A 30 7.90 18.48 3.48
N ARG A 31 8.67 17.97 2.51
CA ARG A 31 8.86 18.61 1.19
C ARG A 31 7.59 18.68 0.34
N HIS A 32 6.60 17.86 0.67
CA HIS A 32 5.29 17.82 0.01
C HIS A 32 4.17 18.35 0.91
N GLU A 33 4.53 19.04 2.00
CA GLU A 33 3.57 19.61 2.97
C GLU A 33 2.66 18.54 3.60
N LEU A 34 3.13 17.29 3.68
CA LEU A 34 2.40 16.18 4.30
C LEU A 34 2.81 16.00 5.77
N SER A 35 1.83 15.74 6.63
CA SER A 35 2.06 15.36 8.02
C SER A 35 2.60 13.93 8.12
N GLY A 36 3.53 13.68 9.04
CA GLY A 36 3.95 12.32 9.32
C GLY A 36 4.70 12.17 10.62
N GLN A 37 4.66 10.95 11.15
CA GLN A 37 5.30 10.58 12.40
C GLN A 37 5.92 9.19 12.33
N LEU A 38 6.83 8.93 13.26
CA LEU A 38 7.35 7.59 13.50
C LEU A 38 6.38 6.87 14.44
N ASP A 39 5.71 5.83 13.95
CA ASP A 39 4.91 4.94 14.80
C ASP A 39 5.29 3.48 14.56
N TYR A 40 5.87 2.88 15.60
CA TYR A 40 6.29 1.49 15.58
C TYR A 40 5.20 0.51 16.06
N GLN A 41 4.07 1.00 16.58
CA GLN A 41 2.94 0.16 17.00
C GLN A 41 2.19 -0.39 15.78
N ILE A 42 1.89 0.49 14.81
CA ILE A 42 1.18 0.11 13.58
C ILE A 42 2.10 -0.64 12.58
N ARG A 43 3.43 -0.62 12.79
CA ARG A 43 4.42 -1.39 12.01
C ARG A 43 4.04 -2.87 11.82
N ASN A 44 3.42 -3.48 12.84
CA ASN A 44 2.95 -4.86 12.77
C ASN A 44 1.95 -5.10 11.63
N HIS A 45 1.07 -4.13 11.34
CA HIS A 45 0.08 -4.26 10.26
C HIS A 45 0.72 -4.19 8.88
N ILE A 46 1.62 -3.23 8.67
CA ILE A 46 2.34 -3.07 7.40
C ILE A 46 3.30 -4.24 7.17
N GLU A 47 3.99 -4.72 8.21
CA GLU A 47 4.86 -5.89 8.12
C GLU A 47 4.07 -7.16 7.77
N LYS A 48 2.95 -7.43 8.46
CA LYS A 48 2.05 -8.56 8.12
C LYS A 48 1.51 -8.44 6.70
N TRP A 49 1.24 -7.22 6.24
CA TRP A 49 0.82 -6.98 4.87
C TRP A 49 1.93 -7.31 3.88
N PHE A 50 3.16 -6.86 4.11
CA PHE A 50 4.32 -7.21 3.28
C PHE A 50 4.64 -8.71 3.31
N GLN A 51 4.49 -9.37 4.45
CA GLN A 51 4.59 -10.83 4.53
C GLN A 51 3.52 -11.51 3.65
N THR A 52 2.29 -11.01 3.67
CA THR A 52 1.21 -11.52 2.80
C THR A 52 1.54 -11.33 1.32
N VAL A 53 2.02 -10.14 0.92
CA VAL A 53 2.44 -9.86 -0.45
C VAL A 53 3.58 -10.78 -0.86
N THR A 54 4.59 -10.96 -0.01
CA THR A 54 5.77 -11.81 -0.25
C THR A 54 5.36 -13.27 -0.44
N MET A 55 4.60 -13.85 0.48
CA MET A 55 4.11 -15.23 0.36
C MET A 55 3.29 -15.46 -0.92
N ARG A 56 2.53 -14.45 -1.35
CA ARG A 56 1.75 -14.53 -2.58
C ARG A 56 2.67 -14.46 -3.79
N ILE A 57 3.63 -13.55 -3.82
CA ILE A 57 4.67 -13.48 -4.86
C ILE A 57 5.40 -14.83 -4.96
N ASP A 58 5.84 -15.40 -3.83
CA ASP A 58 6.56 -16.68 -3.80
C ASP A 58 5.72 -17.85 -4.35
N ARG A 59 4.40 -17.83 -4.22
CA ARG A 59 3.54 -18.86 -4.85
C ARG A 59 3.41 -18.67 -6.35
N PHE A 60 3.60 -17.46 -6.86
CA PHE A 60 3.45 -17.13 -8.28
C PHE A 60 4.78 -16.95 -9.03
N HIS A 61 5.91 -16.91 -8.31
CA HIS A 61 7.21 -16.59 -8.91
C HIS A 61 7.73 -17.69 -9.86
N SER A 62 7.27 -18.92 -9.72
CA SER A 62 7.59 -20.00 -10.67
C SER A 62 6.99 -19.74 -12.06
N PHE A 63 5.91 -18.97 -12.16
CA PHE A 63 5.18 -18.71 -13.41
C PHE A 63 5.77 -17.56 -14.23
N TRP A 64 6.43 -16.58 -13.60
CA TRP A 64 6.85 -15.35 -14.29
C TRP A 64 8.31 -15.35 -14.79
N ARG A 65 9.11 -16.39 -14.49
CA ARG A 65 10.55 -16.52 -14.83
C ARG A 65 11.37 -15.22 -14.65
N GLY A 66 11.08 -14.41 -13.64
CA GLY A 66 11.80 -13.15 -13.38
C GLY A 66 11.45 -11.96 -14.29
N SER A 67 10.39 -12.06 -15.11
CA SER A 67 9.94 -10.95 -15.97
C SER A 67 9.38 -9.77 -15.18
N GLN A 68 9.98 -8.59 -15.33
CA GLN A 68 9.49 -7.34 -14.70
C GLN A 68 8.07 -6.98 -15.16
N THR A 69 7.73 -7.22 -16.42
CA THR A 69 6.40 -6.93 -16.97
C THR A 69 5.33 -7.81 -16.33
N SER A 70 5.62 -9.10 -16.20
CA SER A 70 4.74 -10.05 -15.52
C SER A 70 4.57 -9.69 -14.03
N ALA A 71 5.65 -9.25 -13.37
CA ALA A 71 5.57 -8.76 -12.00
C ALA A 71 4.68 -7.52 -11.85
N LYS A 72 4.80 -6.54 -12.76
CA LYS A 72 3.93 -5.36 -12.78
C LYS A 72 2.46 -5.73 -13.02
N GLN A 73 2.18 -6.66 -13.93
CA GLN A 73 0.82 -7.13 -14.20
C GLN A 73 0.23 -7.85 -13.00
N TRP A 74 1.02 -8.71 -12.34
CA TRP A 74 0.61 -9.40 -11.13
C TRP A 74 0.30 -8.42 -10.00
N LEU A 75 1.17 -7.45 -9.73
CA LEU A 75 0.94 -6.42 -8.70
C LEU A 75 -0.34 -5.61 -8.96
N ARG A 76 -0.65 -5.32 -10.24
CA ARG A 76 -1.92 -4.65 -10.61
C ARG A 76 -3.13 -5.51 -10.29
N ARG A 77 -3.11 -6.81 -10.63
CA ARG A 77 -4.20 -7.73 -10.33
C ARG A 77 -4.34 -7.96 -8.83
N PHE A 78 -3.22 -8.13 -8.12
CA PHE A 78 -3.16 -8.26 -6.67
C PHE A 78 -3.83 -7.07 -5.99
N ARG A 79 -3.42 -5.84 -6.34
CA ARG A 79 -4.02 -4.60 -5.80
C ARG A 79 -5.52 -4.55 -6.06
N HIS A 80 -5.95 -4.86 -7.29
CA HIS A 80 -7.37 -4.80 -7.62
C HIS A 80 -8.19 -5.82 -6.83
N HIS A 81 -7.71 -7.06 -6.75
CA HIS A 81 -8.36 -8.13 -6.01
C HIS A 81 -8.56 -7.77 -4.53
N TYR A 82 -7.50 -7.32 -3.86
CA TYR A 82 -7.56 -7.03 -2.42
C TYR A 82 -8.34 -5.75 -2.07
N ASN A 83 -8.45 -4.80 -2.99
CA ASN A 83 -9.18 -3.56 -2.74
C ASN A 83 -10.65 -3.61 -3.18
N HIS A 84 -11.00 -4.41 -4.19
CA HIS A 84 -12.33 -4.35 -4.83
C HIS A 84 -13.08 -5.68 -4.91
N GLU A 85 -12.42 -6.83 -4.78
CA GLU A 85 -13.07 -8.14 -4.98
C GLU A 85 -13.09 -8.98 -3.70
N ARG A 86 -12.09 -8.84 -2.83
CA ARG A 86 -11.92 -9.67 -1.65
C ARG A 86 -12.69 -9.10 -0.45
N PRO A 87 -13.69 -9.82 0.10
CA PRO A 87 -14.33 -9.45 1.36
C PRO A 87 -13.29 -9.33 2.48
N ASN A 88 -13.40 -8.29 3.29
CA ASN A 88 -12.55 -8.10 4.45
C ASN A 88 -13.36 -8.29 5.74
N GLN A 89 -13.01 -9.32 6.52
CA GLN A 89 -13.68 -9.62 7.79
C GLN A 89 -13.57 -8.47 8.79
N ALA A 90 -12.47 -7.70 8.76
CA ALA A 90 -12.32 -6.52 9.62
C ALA A 90 -13.20 -5.34 9.19
N LEU A 91 -13.84 -5.42 8.02
CA LEU A 91 -14.72 -4.41 7.45
C LEU A 91 -16.14 -4.98 7.23
N ASP A 92 -16.58 -5.90 8.09
CA ASP A 92 -17.90 -6.54 8.01
C ASP A 92 -18.20 -7.20 6.65
N GLY A 93 -17.16 -7.74 6.01
CA GLY A 93 -17.26 -8.38 4.70
C GLY A 93 -17.21 -7.41 3.52
N GLN A 94 -17.19 -6.10 3.75
CA GLN A 94 -17.00 -5.11 2.70
C GLN A 94 -15.55 -5.07 2.23
N THR A 95 -15.35 -4.53 1.03
CA THR A 95 -14.03 -4.31 0.44
C THR A 95 -13.47 -2.96 0.88
N PRO A 96 -12.14 -2.80 0.93
CA PRO A 96 -11.53 -1.51 1.27
C PRO A 96 -12.00 -0.34 0.39
N ALA A 97 -12.28 -0.59 -0.89
CA ALA A 97 -12.77 0.44 -1.80
C ALA A 97 -14.23 0.85 -1.56
N GLU A 98 -15.04 0.01 -0.92
CA GLU A 98 -16.40 0.38 -0.52
C GLU A 98 -16.41 1.25 0.75
N GLN A 99 -15.45 1.00 1.65
CA GLN A 99 -15.29 1.74 2.90
C GLN A 99 -14.64 3.11 2.71
N ILE A 100 -13.65 3.19 1.81
CA ILE A 100 -12.98 4.45 1.49
C ILE A 100 -13.64 5.05 0.25
N GLN A 101 -14.61 5.93 0.47
CA GLN A 101 -15.09 6.87 -0.54
C GLN A 101 -14.12 8.06 -0.50
N ASN A 102 -13.20 8.13 -1.47
CA ASN A 102 -12.43 9.35 -1.70
C ASN A 102 -13.35 10.42 -2.30
#